data_AF-A0A2M7NF13-F1
#
_entry.id   AF-A0A2M7NF13-F1
#
_cell.length_a   1.000
_cell.length_b   1.000
_cell.length_c   1.000
_cell.angle_alpha   90.00
_cell.angle_beta   90.00
_cell.angle_gamma   90.00
#
_symmetry.space_group_name_H-M   'P 1'
#
loop_
_entity.id
_entity.type
_entity.pdbx_description
1 polymer ?
#
loop_
_entity_poly.entity_id
_entity_poly.type
_entity_poly.pdbx_seq_one_letter_code
_entity_poly.pdbx_strand_id
1 'polypeptide(L)'
;MENENSLNSETSPPSYSGRGYNINPKARAIPLMSDEEYINERLVSQINWYDKKSSENKKKYKRIKRTESVIAALIPVVVTFGAFKVVQEYNLEVFLQVVAALGGVALVIMNSFLELDEHHKLWKEYRVTCEMMRHERYMYLTGSEPYDEEDAFPRLVEKIEAISNSETQRWKQIDKKTDKKAKNSTLKEEEEQTNKN
;
A
#
# COMPACT_ATOMS: atom_id res chain seq x y z
N MET A 1 -36.61 30.81 -65.40
CA MET A 1 -37.91 30.90 -64.71
C MET A 1 -38.03 29.65 -63.86
N GLU A 2 -38.28 29.85 -62.55
CA GLU A 2 -38.54 28.85 -61.50
C GLU A 2 -37.37 27.87 -61.19
N ASN A 3 -37.06 27.47 -59.96
CA ASN A 3 -37.90 27.36 -58.78
C ASN A 3 -37.11 27.40 -57.45
N GLU A 4 -37.72 28.06 -56.49
CA GLU A 4 -37.79 27.85 -55.03
C GLU A 4 -36.79 26.94 -54.26
N ASN A 5 -36.22 27.54 -53.20
CA ASN A 5 -36.41 27.13 -51.80
C ASN A 5 -35.89 25.74 -51.36
N SER A 6 -34.82 25.71 -50.56
CA SER A 6 -34.92 25.15 -49.20
C SER A 6 -33.62 25.28 -48.39
N LEU A 7 -33.84 25.66 -47.13
CA LEU A 7 -33.04 25.33 -45.94
C LEU A 7 -31.74 26.12 -45.71
N ASN A 8 -31.96 27.26 -45.05
CA ASN A 8 -31.24 27.60 -43.82
C ASN A 8 -30.79 26.34 -43.07
N SER A 9 -29.49 26.23 -42.81
CA SER A 9 -29.05 25.73 -41.52
C SER A 9 -27.91 26.62 -41.04
N GLU A 10 -28.24 27.46 -40.06
CA GLU A 10 -27.29 28.13 -39.20
C GLU A 10 -26.33 27.07 -38.64
N THR A 11 -25.12 26.97 -39.20
CA THR A 11 -24.07 26.21 -38.52
C THR A 11 -23.45 27.13 -37.48
N SER A 12 -24.13 27.20 -36.33
CA SER A 12 -23.61 27.82 -35.12
C SER A 12 -22.18 27.34 -34.86
N PRO A 13 -21.28 28.22 -34.37
CA PRO A 13 -19.93 27.81 -34.01
C PRO A 13 -20.00 26.67 -32.97
N PRO A 14 -19.25 25.58 -33.13
CA PRO A 14 -19.44 24.38 -32.34
C PRO A 14 -19.21 24.65 -30.85
N SER A 15 -20.25 24.40 -30.06
CA SER A 15 -20.27 24.46 -28.59
C SER A 15 -19.24 23.50 -27.98
N TYR A 16 -18.45 24.01 -27.03
CA TYR A 16 -17.36 23.30 -26.39
C TYR A 16 -17.88 22.40 -25.26
N SER A 17 -17.83 21.08 -25.48
CA SER A 17 -18.41 20.05 -24.60
C SER A 17 -17.39 19.33 -23.71
N GLY A 18 -16.19 19.90 -23.49
CA GLY A 18 -15.11 19.23 -22.76
C GLY A 18 -14.23 18.30 -23.61
N ARG A 19 -14.08 18.60 -24.91
CA ARG A 19 -13.17 17.93 -25.85
C ARG A 19 -11.81 18.61 -25.85
N GLY A 20 -10.85 18.10 -25.07
CA GLY A 20 -9.44 18.25 -25.43
C GLY A 20 -9.23 17.53 -26.75
N TYR A 21 -9.38 18.23 -27.88
CA TYR A 21 -9.16 17.64 -29.19
C TYR A 21 -7.68 17.28 -29.30
N ASN A 22 -7.37 15.99 -29.45
CA ASN A 22 -6.19 15.62 -30.22
C ASN A 22 -6.43 16.22 -31.61
N ILE A 23 -5.86 17.39 -31.90
CA ILE A 23 -6.14 18.19 -33.11
C ILE A 23 -5.69 17.43 -34.39
N ASN A 24 -5.02 16.28 -34.22
CA ASN A 24 -4.72 15.34 -35.28
C ASN A 24 -4.58 13.92 -34.69
N PRO A 25 -5.66 13.12 -34.55
CA PRO A 25 -5.52 11.75 -34.13
C PRO A 25 -4.81 10.98 -35.25
N LYS A 26 -3.48 10.86 -35.17
CA LYS A 26 -2.74 10.02 -36.11
C LYS A 26 -3.27 8.60 -35.96
N ALA A 27 -3.69 7.99 -37.07
CA ALA A 27 -3.93 6.56 -37.11
C ALA A 27 -2.64 5.86 -36.65
N ARG A 28 -2.68 5.19 -35.50
CA ARG A 28 -1.51 4.49 -34.96
C ARG A 28 -1.42 3.14 -35.66
N ALA A 29 -0.62 3.08 -36.72
CA ALA A 29 -0.25 1.82 -37.37
C ALA A 29 0.84 1.07 -36.59
N ILE A 30 1.59 1.77 -35.72
CA ILE A 30 2.77 1.25 -35.01
C ILE A 30 2.71 1.78 -33.55
N PRO A 31 3.08 0.97 -32.54
CA PRO A 31 3.22 1.45 -31.16
C PRO A 31 4.23 2.60 -31.06
N LEU A 32 3.97 3.53 -30.14
CA LEU A 32 4.82 4.72 -29.91
C LEU A 32 6.05 4.42 -29.06
N MET A 33 6.11 3.24 -28.44
CA MET A 33 7.17 2.79 -27.54
C MET A 33 7.52 1.36 -27.93
N SER A 34 8.82 1.07 -27.99
CA SER A 34 9.29 -0.31 -28.22
C SER A 34 9.13 -1.17 -26.96
N ASP A 35 9.22 -2.48 -27.14
CA ASP A 35 9.23 -3.45 -26.05
C ASP A 35 10.41 -3.25 -25.09
N GLU A 36 11.61 -3.07 -25.63
CA GLU A 36 12.83 -2.81 -24.86
C GLU A 36 12.73 -1.51 -24.06
N GLU A 37 12.23 -0.44 -24.68
CA GLU A 37 12.03 0.85 -24.03
C GLU A 37 11.02 0.73 -22.88
N TYR A 38 9.89 0.04 -23.09
CA TYR A 38 8.90 -0.20 -22.04
C TYR A 38 9.47 -0.97 -20.85
N ILE A 39 10.22 -2.03 -21.12
CA ILE A 39 10.82 -2.87 -20.08
C ILE A 39 11.79 -2.06 -19.23
N ASN A 40 12.66 -1.26 -19.87
CA ASN A 40 13.68 -0.52 -19.16
C ASN A 40 13.13 0.71 -18.43
N GLU A 41 12.32 1.53 -19.09
CA GLU A 41 11.85 2.79 -18.53
C GLU A 41 10.72 2.61 -17.51
N ARG A 42 9.79 1.68 -17.78
CA ARG A 42 8.60 1.50 -16.97
C ARG A 42 8.73 0.30 -16.03
N LEU A 43 8.91 -0.90 -16.58
CA LEU A 43 8.82 -2.14 -15.79
C LEU A 43 9.95 -2.25 -14.76
N VAL A 44 11.20 -2.06 -15.17
CA VAL A 44 12.37 -2.11 -14.26
C VAL A 44 12.32 -1.00 -13.22
N SER A 45 11.93 0.21 -13.63
CA SER A 45 11.74 1.35 -12.71
C SER A 45 10.69 1.04 -11.63
N GLN A 46 9.54 0.48 -12.02
CA GLN A 46 8.50 0.04 -11.09
C GLN A 46 9.01 -1.04 -10.14
N ILE A 47 9.63 -2.11 -10.66
CA ILE A 47 10.21 -3.19 -9.84
C ILE A 47 11.17 -2.64 -8.78
N ASN A 48 12.07 -1.74 -9.18
CA ASN A 48 13.06 -1.14 -8.27
C ASN A 48 12.40 -0.29 -7.18
N TRP A 49 11.35 0.47 -7.55
CA TRP A 49 10.59 1.26 -6.59
C TRP A 49 9.91 0.37 -5.55
N TYR A 50 9.23 -0.70 -5.99
CA TYR A 50 8.55 -1.65 -5.10
C TYR A 50 9.53 -2.39 -4.19
N ASP A 51 10.68 -2.84 -4.70
CA ASP A 51 11.69 -3.53 -3.91
C ASP A 51 12.28 -2.63 -2.81
N LYS A 52 12.62 -1.38 -3.18
CA LYS A 52 13.11 -0.38 -2.23
C LYS A 52 12.06 -0.10 -1.14
N LYS A 53 10.81 0.14 -1.54
CA LYS A 53 9.71 0.45 -0.61
C LYS A 53 9.42 -0.72 0.34
N SER A 54 9.39 -1.95 -0.17
CA SER A 54 9.23 -3.16 0.65
C SER A 54 10.37 -3.31 1.66
N SER A 55 11.61 -3.07 1.23
CA SER A 55 12.80 -3.18 2.07
C SER A 55 12.83 -2.16 3.21
N GLU A 56 12.46 -0.91 2.95
CA GLU A 56 12.36 0.14 3.96
C GLU A 56 11.29 -0.19 5.02
N ASN A 57 10.10 -0.57 4.59
CA ASN A 57 8.99 -0.93 5.48
C ASN A 57 9.34 -2.15 6.34
N LYS A 58 9.98 -3.17 5.76
CA LYS A 58 10.47 -4.35 6.47
C LYS A 58 11.48 -3.99 7.56
N LYS A 59 12.42 -3.07 7.28
CA LYS A 59 13.43 -2.62 8.26
C LYS A 59 12.77 -1.88 9.42
N LYS A 60 11.85 -0.95 9.15
CA LYS A 60 11.10 -0.21 10.19
C LYS A 60 10.32 -1.16 11.09
N TYR A 61 9.52 -2.06 10.51
CA TYR A 61 8.75 -3.06 11.25
C TYR A 61 9.64 -3.93 12.15
N LYS A 62 10.73 -4.48 11.60
CA LYS A 62 11.65 -5.33 12.37
C LYS A 62 12.34 -4.59 13.52
N ARG A 63 12.64 -3.29 13.37
CA ARG A 63 13.22 -2.49 14.46
C ARG A 63 12.24 -2.35 15.62
N ILE A 64 11.00 -1.95 15.35
CA ILE A 64 9.96 -1.78 16.38
C ILE A 64 9.65 -3.13 17.05
N LYS A 65 9.50 -4.20 16.26
CA LYS A 65 9.19 -5.52 16.85
C LYS A 65 10.32 -6.06 17.73
N ARG A 66 11.59 -5.79 17.37
CA ARG A 66 12.75 -6.14 18.20
C ARG A 66 12.75 -5.37 19.53
N THR A 67 12.48 -4.06 19.50
CA THR A 67 12.45 -3.26 20.74
C THR A 67 11.31 -3.70 21.66
N GLU A 68 10.14 -3.99 21.10
CA GLU A 68 8.99 -4.53 21.83
C GLU A 68 9.34 -5.87 22.51
N SER A 69 9.96 -6.80 21.78
CA SER A 69 10.37 -8.10 22.35
C SER A 69 11.42 -7.96 23.46
N VAL A 70 12.35 -7.00 23.36
CA VAL A 70 13.34 -6.73 24.41
C VAL A 70 12.64 -6.19 25.67
N ILE A 71 11.73 -5.22 25.53
CA ILE A 71 10.97 -4.69 26.68
C ILE A 71 10.15 -5.81 27.34
N ALA A 72 9.46 -6.63 26.53
CA ALA A 72 8.66 -7.76 27.02
C ALA A 72 9.50 -8.76 27.83
N ALA A 73 10.73 -9.04 27.39
CA ALA A 73 11.64 -9.96 28.08
C ALA A 73 12.24 -9.35 29.37
N LEU A 74 12.39 -8.03 29.44
CA LEU A 74 12.97 -7.33 30.59
C LEU A 74 11.96 -7.13 31.73
N ILE A 75 10.67 -6.99 31.46
CA ILE A 75 9.64 -6.76 32.49
C ILE A 75 9.68 -7.86 33.58
N PRO A 76 9.65 -9.17 33.27
CA PRO A 76 9.74 -10.22 34.29
C PRO A 76 11.02 -10.17 35.12
N VAL A 77 12.14 -9.81 34.51
CA VAL A 77 13.43 -9.66 35.18
C VAL A 77 13.35 -8.54 36.22
N VAL A 78 12.88 -7.35 35.83
CA VAL A 78 12.73 -6.19 36.72
C VAL A 78 11.79 -6.50 37.89
N VAL A 79 10.64 -7.15 37.60
CA VAL A 79 9.66 -7.54 38.63
C VAL A 79 10.26 -8.55 39.60
N THR A 80 11.00 -9.54 39.10
CA THR A 80 11.62 -10.58 39.93
C THR A 80 12.74 -10.01 40.80
N PHE A 81 13.55 -9.08 40.27
CA PHE A 81 14.58 -8.39 41.05
C PHE A 81 14.00 -7.54 42.18
N GLY A 82 12.85 -6.88 41.97
CA GLY A 82 12.15 -6.13 43.01
C GLY A 82 11.68 -6.98 44.19
N ALA A 83 11.46 -8.29 43.98
CA ALA A 83 11.04 -9.22 45.02
C ALA A 83 12.19 -9.74 45.92
N PHE A 84 13.46 -9.40 45.62
CA PHE A 84 14.57 -9.79 46.47
C PHE A 84 14.63 -8.96 47.75
N LYS A 85 14.80 -9.62 48.89
CA LYS A 85 14.87 -8.99 50.22
C LYS A 85 15.92 -7.87 50.33
N VAL A 86 17.07 -8.03 49.66
CA VAL A 86 18.14 -7.02 49.63
C VAL A 86 17.64 -5.70 49.03
N VAL A 87 16.77 -5.74 48.02
CA VAL A 87 16.25 -4.54 47.34
C VAL A 87 15.14 -3.86 48.16
N GLN A 88 14.36 -4.64 48.90
CA GLN A 88 13.32 -4.12 49.80
C GLN A 88 13.93 -3.31 50.95
N GLU A 89 15.08 -3.71 51.46
CA GLU A 89 15.80 -3.01 52.53
C GLU A 89 16.23 -1.59 52.13
N TYR A 90 16.50 -1.35 50.84
CA TYR A 90 16.84 -0.03 50.29
C TYR A 90 15.63 0.77 49.78
N ASN A 91 14.38 0.32 50.02
CA ASN A 91 13.13 0.95 49.52
C ASN A 91 13.09 1.14 47.99
N LEU A 92 13.82 0.33 47.22
CA LEU A 92 13.88 0.42 45.76
C LEU A 92 12.73 -0.34 45.06
N GLU A 93 11.95 -1.12 45.81
CA GLU A 93 10.86 -1.95 45.28
C GLU A 93 9.83 -1.12 44.51
N VAL A 94 9.35 -0.02 45.09
CA VAL A 94 8.35 0.86 44.47
C VAL A 94 8.87 1.44 43.16
N PHE A 95 10.14 1.86 43.12
CA PHE A 95 10.76 2.38 41.91
C PHE A 95 10.79 1.32 40.79
N LEU A 96 11.20 0.08 41.09
CA LEU A 96 11.24 -1.00 40.11
C LEU A 96 9.85 -1.41 39.62
N GLN A 97 8.84 -1.39 40.49
CA GLN A 97 7.44 -1.64 40.11
C GLN A 97 6.92 -0.55 39.14
N VAL A 98 7.21 0.72 39.41
CA VAL A 98 6.85 1.84 38.50
C VAL A 98 7.55 1.68 37.15
N VAL A 99 8.83 1.33 37.13
CA VAL A 99 9.57 1.07 35.87
C VAL A 99 8.96 -0.09 35.09
N ALA A 100 8.61 -1.19 35.75
CA ALA A 100 7.95 -2.32 35.12
C ALA A 100 6.57 -1.95 34.56
N ALA A 101 5.78 -1.18 35.30
CA ALA A 101 4.46 -0.70 34.87
C ALA A 101 4.57 0.21 33.63
N LEU A 102 5.51 1.18 33.64
CA LEU A 102 5.78 2.04 32.48
C LEU A 102 6.26 1.23 31.27
N GLY A 103 7.09 0.20 31.48
CA GLY A 103 7.49 -0.73 30.43
C GLY A 103 6.30 -1.48 29.82
N GLY A 104 5.36 -1.92 30.65
CA GLY A 104 4.11 -2.54 30.21
C GLY A 104 3.24 -1.61 29.37
N VAL A 105 3.06 -0.36 29.81
CA VAL A 105 2.32 0.67 29.04
C VAL A 105 3.01 0.93 27.69
N ALA A 106 4.33 1.09 27.69
CA ALA A 106 5.10 1.28 26.45
C ALA A 106 4.94 0.10 25.49
N LEU A 107 4.90 -1.14 25.99
CA LEU A 107 4.67 -2.34 25.19
C LEU A 107 3.28 -2.29 24.52
N VAL A 108 2.22 -1.96 25.26
CA VAL A 108 0.86 -1.85 24.72
C VAL A 108 0.79 -0.78 23.64
N ILE A 109 1.40 0.38 23.89
CA ILE A 109 1.45 1.49 22.92
C ILE A 109 2.19 1.05 21.65
N MET A 110 3.36 0.42 21.78
CA MET A 110 4.12 -0.10 20.63
C MET A 110 3.33 -1.15 19.84
N ASN A 111 2.67 -2.08 20.52
CA ASN A 111 1.87 -3.11 19.87
C ASN A 111 0.66 -2.49 19.15
N SER A 112 -0.01 -1.51 19.77
CA SER A 112 -1.09 -0.74 19.16
C SER A 112 -0.61 -0.01 17.89
N PHE A 113 0.53 0.67 17.94
CA PHE A 113 1.12 1.28 16.74
C PHE A 113 1.41 0.26 15.65
N LEU A 114 1.96 -0.91 15.99
CA LEU A 114 2.22 -1.98 15.02
C LEU A 114 0.95 -2.57 14.39
N GLU A 115 -0.14 -2.65 15.16
CA GLU A 115 -1.44 -3.12 14.70
C GLU A 115 -2.16 -2.07 13.85
N LEU A 116 -2.05 -0.79 14.21
CA LEU A 116 -2.63 0.33 13.46
C LEU A 116 -1.96 0.53 12.11
N ASP A 117 -0.64 0.36 12.04
CA ASP A 117 0.10 0.76 10.85
C ASP A 117 -0.21 -0.10 9.61
N GLU A 118 -0.88 -1.26 9.74
CA GLU A 118 -1.00 -2.34 8.74
C GLU A 118 0.31 -2.62 7.96
N HIS A 119 1.46 -2.08 8.40
CA HIS A 119 2.70 -2.01 7.65
C HIS A 119 3.24 -3.40 7.35
N HIS A 120 2.87 -4.37 8.19
CA HIS A 120 3.16 -5.77 8.00
C HIS A 120 2.47 -6.39 6.77
N LYS A 121 1.29 -5.90 6.39
CA LYS A 121 0.60 -6.25 5.14
C LYS A 121 1.25 -5.53 3.96
N LEU A 122 1.52 -4.23 4.11
CA LEU A 122 2.11 -3.41 3.04
C LEU A 122 3.43 -3.97 2.49
N TRP A 123 4.41 -4.31 3.35
CA TRP A 123 5.69 -4.82 2.83
C TRP A 123 5.58 -6.17 2.12
N LYS A 124 4.68 -7.06 2.59
CA LYS A 124 4.44 -8.35 1.95
C LYS A 124 3.76 -8.16 0.61
N GLU A 125 2.77 -7.28 0.55
CA GLU A 125 2.03 -6.96 -0.67
C GLU A 125 2.95 -6.37 -1.73
N TYR A 126 3.74 -5.35 -1.39
CA TYR A 126 4.73 -4.78 -2.31
C TYR A 126 5.74 -5.82 -2.80
N ARG A 127 6.16 -6.75 -1.94
CA ARG A 127 7.07 -7.83 -2.35
C ARG A 127 6.39 -8.80 -3.31
N VAL A 128 5.14 -9.17 -3.05
CA VAL A 128 4.37 -10.06 -3.94
C VAL A 128 4.19 -9.40 -5.32
N THR A 129 3.77 -8.14 -5.36
CA THR A 129 3.63 -7.37 -6.61
C THR A 129 4.97 -7.30 -7.37
N CYS A 130 6.07 -7.03 -6.65
CA CYS A 130 7.41 -7.00 -7.23
C CYS A 130 7.81 -8.36 -7.83
N GLU A 131 7.57 -9.46 -7.12
CA GLU A 131 7.89 -10.80 -7.64
C GLU A 131 6.98 -11.19 -8.82
N MET A 132 5.71 -10.79 -8.82
CA MET A 132 4.80 -10.97 -9.97
C MET A 132 5.32 -10.22 -11.20
N MET A 133 5.64 -8.93 -11.08
CA MET A 133 6.21 -8.13 -12.18
C MET A 133 7.53 -8.72 -12.69
N ARG A 134 8.39 -9.19 -11.78
CA ARG A 134 9.66 -9.83 -12.12
C ARG A 134 9.45 -11.18 -12.82
N HIS A 135 8.47 -11.96 -12.39
CA HIS A 135 8.11 -13.23 -13.02
C HIS A 135 7.64 -13.02 -14.46
N GLU A 136 6.70 -12.11 -14.68
CA GLU A 136 6.21 -11.77 -16.02
C GLU A 136 7.34 -11.24 -16.92
N ARG A 137 8.23 -10.39 -16.39
CA ARG A 137 9.42 -9.94 -17.11
C ARG A 137 10.30 -11.10 -17.55
N TYR A 138 10.59 -12.05 -16.67
CA TYR A 138 11.44 -13.19 -17.03
C TYR A 138 10.76 -14.11 -18.03
N MET A 139 9.47 -14.41 -17.87
CA MET A 139 8.73 -15.24 -18.83
C MET A 139 8.72 -14.63 -20.23
N TYR A 140 8.56 -13.31 -20.32
CA TYR A 140 8.67 -12.58 -21.59
C TYR A 140 10.07 -12.66 -22.19
N LEU A 141 11.11 -12.40 -21.40
CA LEU A 141 12.51 -12.44 -21.86
C LEU A 141 12.96 -13.85 -22.27
N THR A 142 12.42 -14.90 -21.67
CA THR A 142 12.73 -16.29 -22.01
C THR A 142 11.83 -16.86 -23.12
N GLY A 143 10.88 -16.08 -23.65
CA GLY A 143 9.92 -16.53 -24.66
C GLY A 143 9.12 -17.76 -24.22
N SER A 144 8.87 -17.89 -22.92
CA SER A 144 8.17 -19.03 -22.35
C SER A 144 6.66 -18.76 -22.32
N GLU A 145 5.84 -19.81 -22.39
CA GLU A 145 4.38 -19.68 -22.30
C GLU A 145 3.99 -18.77 -21.09
N PRO A 146 3.18 -17.71 -21.29
CA PRO A 146 2.32 -17.42 -22.44
C PRO A 146 2.89 -16.38 -23.44
N TYR A 147 4.20 -16.24 -23.53
CA TYR A 147 4.93 -15.28 -24.38
C TYR A 147 5.73 -15.97 -25.50
N ASP A 148 5.30 -17.16 -25.91
CA ASP A 148 5.90 -17.99 -26.95
C ASP A 148 5.50 -17.57 -28.38
N GLU A 149 4.57 -16.63 -28.50
CA GLU A 149 4.09 -16.06 -29.77
C GLU A 149 5.01 -14.92 -30.29
N GLU A 150 5.01 -14.68 -31.60
CA GLU A 150 5.83 -13.62 -32.23
C GLU A 150 5.47 -12.19 -31.74
N ASP A 151 4.20 -11.91 -31.44
CA ASP A 151 3.72 -10.61 -30.93
C ASP A 151 3.24 -10.71 -29.47
N ALA A 152 4.17 -11.04 -28.58
CA ALA A 152 3.91 -11.22 -27.15
C ALA A 152 3.87 -9.91 -26.33
N PHE A 153 4.28 -8.77 -26.91
CA PHE A 153 4.43 -7.50 -26.19
C PHE A 153 3.10 -6.93 -25.64
N PRO A 154 2.00 -6.89 -26.40
CA PRO A 154 0.71 -6.41 -25.89
C PRO A 154 0.22 -7.20 -24.66
N ARG A 155 0.46 -8.51 -24.67
CA ARG A 155 0.11 -9.41 -23.56
C ARG A 155 0.91 -9.08 -22.29
N LEU A 156 2.20 -8.77 -22.42
CA LEU A 156 3.02 -8.34 -21.29
C LEU A 156 2.45 -7.05 -20.68
N VAL A 157 2.16 -6.05 -21.51
CA VAL A 157 1.61 -4.77 -21.05
C VAL A 157 0.28 -4.97 -20.34
N GLU A 158 -0.62 -5.79 -20.91
CA GLU A 158 -1.90 -6.12 -20.27
C GLU A 158 -1.71 -6.75 -18.89
N LYS A 159 -0.79 -7.72 -18.76
CA LYS A 159 -0.51 -8.40 -17.48
C LYS A 159 0.07 -7.44 -16.44
N ILE A 160 1.05 -6.61 -16.81
CA ILE A 160 1.65 -5.64 -15.90
C ILE A 160 0.63 -4.60 -15.44
N GLU A 161 -0.20 -4.07 -16.35
CA GLU A 161 -1.24 -3.10 -15.98
C GLU A 161 -2.37 -3.76 -15.17
N ALA A 162 -2.70 -5.02 -15.42
CA ALA A 162 -3.62 -5.79 -14.58
C ALA A 162 -3.09 -5.95 -13.16
N ILE A 163 -1.80 -6.26 -13.00
CA ILE A 163 -1.13 -6.34 -11.68
C ILE A 163 -1.23 -4.97 -10.97
N SER A 164 -0.85 -3.88 -11.64
CA SER A 164 -0.91 -2.51 -11.11
C SER A 164 -2.34 -2.09 -10.71
N ASN A 165 -3.33 -2.39 -11.55
CA ASN A 165 -4.73 -2.12 -11.26
C ASN A 165 -5.25 -2.92 -10.08
N SER A 166 -4.91 -4.22 -10.00
CA SER A 166 -5.31 -5.08 -8.90
C SER A 166 -4.78 -4.55 -7.55
N GLU A 167 -3.57 -4.00 -7.55
CA GLU A 167 -2.95 -3.39 -6.39
C GLU A 167 -3.68 -2.10 -5.99
N THR A 168 -3.95 -1.22 -6.95
CA THR A 168 -4.69 0.03 -6.73
C THR A 168 -6.07 -0.24 -6.12
N GLN A 169 -6.78 -1.27 -6.61
CA GLN A 169 -8.06 -1.66 -6.04
C GLN A 169 -7.93 -2.21 -4.62
N ARG A 170 -6.84 -2.93 -4.33
CA ARG A 170 -6.54 -3.44 -3.00
C ARG A 170 -6.29 -2.31 -2.00
N TRP A 171 -5.52 -1.28 -2.38
CA TRP A 171 -5.32 -0.08 -1.55
C TRP A 171 -6.64 0.60 -1.20
N LYS A 172 -7.51 0.82 -2.19
CA LYS A 172 -8.85 1.38 -1.97
C LYS A 172 -9.71 0.54 -1.00
N GLN A 173 -9.53 -0.78 -0.98
CA GLN A 173 -10.25 -1.65 -0.04
C GLN A 173 -9.68 -1.56 1.37
N ILE A 174 -8.37 -1.38 1.51
CA ILE A 174 -7.71 -1.15 2.81
C ILE A 174 -8.21 0.16 3.41
N ASP A 175 -8.20 1.25 2.64
CA ASP A 175 -8.68 2.57 3.09
C ASP A 175 -10.14 2.52 3.58
N LYS A 176 -11.02 1.86 2.82
CA LYS A 176 -12.43 1.69 3.23
C LYS A 176 -12.59 0.88 4.52
N LYS A 177 -11.69 -0.08 4.78
CA LYS A 177 -11.73 -0.90 6.00
C LYS A 177 -11.23 -0.11 7.20
N THR A 178 -10.18 0.70 7.03
CA THR A 178 -9.68 1.58 8.09
C THR A 178 -10.73 2.60 8.50
N ASP A 179 -11.43 3.21 7.53
CA ASP A 179 -12.51 4.17 7.80
C ASP A 179 -13.67 3.55 8.56
N LYS A 180 -14.11 2.35 8.16
CA LYS A 180 -15.18 1.62 8.86
C LYS A 180 -14.78 1.20 10.26
N LYS A 181 -13.53 0.77 10.47
CA LYS A 181 -13.03 0.39 11.79
C LYS A 181 -13.01 1.61 12.73
N ALA A 182 -12.53 2.75 12.25
CA ALA A 182 -12.52 4.01 13.00
C ALA A 182 -13.94 4.46 13.39
N LYS A 183 -14.89 4.41 12.46
CA LYS A 183 -16.29 4.77 12.73
C LYS A 183 -16.96 3.84 13.74
N ASN A 184 -16.69 2.54 13.66
CA ASN A 184 -17.26 1.56 14.58
C ASN A 184 -16.64 1.63 15.99
N SER A 185 -15.39 2.07 16.14
CA SER A 185 -14.81 2.33 17.47
C SER A 185 -15.46 3.55 18.13
N THR A 186 -15.68 4.64 17.39
CA THR A 186 -16.31 5.86 17.93
C THR A 186 -17.75 5.62 18.37
N LEU A 187 -18.52 4.86 17.58
CA LEU A 187 -19.90 4.51 17.93
C LEU A 187 -20.00 3.66 19.21
N LYS A 188 -19.04 2.73 19.42
CA LYS A 188 -19.00 1.91 20.64
C LYS A 188 -18.66 2.73 21.88
N GLU A 189 -17.77 3.71 21.76
CA GLU A 189 -17.42 4.61 22.87
C GLU A 189 -18.60 5.52 23.26
N GLU A 190 -19.41 5.97 22.29
CA GLU A 190 -20.63 6.75 22.54
C GLU A 190 -21.75 5.93 23.20
N GLU A 191 -21.92 4.67 22.82
CA GLU A 191 -22.88 3.73 23.45
C GLU A 191 -22.48 3.37 24.90
N GLU A 192 -21.18 3.25 25.19
CA GLU A 192 -20.70 2.88 26.53
C GLU A 192 -20.78 4.05 27.53
N GLN A 193 -20.72 5.29 27.04
CA GLN A 193 -20.90 6.51 27.84
C GLN A 193 -22.38 6.81 28.12
N THR A 194 -23.28 6.47 27.20
CA THR A 194 -24.73 6.69 27.36
C THR A 194 -25.38 5.67 28.30
N ASN A 195 -24.83 4.47 28.45
CA ASN A 195 -25.34 3.43 29.35
C ASN A 195 -24.84 3.53 30.81
N LYS A 196 -23.94 4.49 31.10
CA LYS A 196 -23.38 4.75 32.45
C LYS A 196 -24.02 5.93 33.18
N ASN A 197 -24.94 6.66 32.53
CA ASN A 197 -25.76 7.73 33.11
C ASN A 197 -27.20 7.24 33.29
#